data_AF-A0A972PFU4-F1
#
_entry.id   AF-A0A972PFU4-F1
#
_cell.length_a   1.000
_cell.length_b   1.000
_cell.length_c   1.000
_cell.angle_alpha   90.00
_cell.angle_beta   90.00
_cell.angle_gamma   90.00
#
_symmetry.space_group_name_H-M   'P 1'
#
loop_
_entity.id
_entity.type
_entity.pdbx_description
1 polymer ?
#
loop_
_entity_poly.entity_id
_entity_poly.type
_entity_poly.pdbx_seq_one_letter_code
_entity_poly.pdbx_strand_id
1 'polypeptide(L)'
;MTDGQKRMKDILVESVLEGKELREVLTYLHEATGRCITIADYRGRIYARTGGDAGASPDDHYLSLPCTENDDRFFYDPRTRRLFCRTGHGGKDGYVIVEDVGPGEHDNFAEPLEEASLAVKTFFAQAHAAESAENLHIHKLIADLLVRNINIKEIIRQTNFCLDLNRLYYVCVMEPERSLTDREMSILHTHTKEWLRFNNLDIICTVWDKKYFSSSALPTTTRKR
;
A
#
# COMPACT_ATOMS: atom_id res chain seq x y z
N MET A 1 14.02 -29.38 -2.57
CA MET A 1 13.93 -28.41 -3.68
C MET A 1 14.43 -29.07 -4.94
N THR A 2 13.57 -29.19 -5.95
CA THR A 2 13.96 -29.69 -7.27
C THR A 2 14.52 -28.52 -8.09
N ASP A 3 15.34 -28.82 -9.11
CA ASP A 3 15.98 -27.81 -9.96
C ASP A 3 14.93 -26.93 -10.71
N GLY A 4 13.74 -27.48 -10.96
CA GLY A 4 12.60 -26.77 -11.55
C GLY A 4 12.00 -25.69 -10.63
N GLN A 5 11.85 -25.97 -9.33
CA GLN A 5 11.30 -25.00 -8.35
C GLN A 5 12.22 -23.79 -8.19
N LYS A 6 13.55 -24.03 -8.20
CA LYS A 6 14.54 -22.96 -8.14
C LYS A 6 14.43 -22.04 -9.36
N ARG A 7 14.29 -22.63 -10.55
CA ARG A 7 14.15 -21.89 -11.80
C ARG A 7 12.89 -21.03 -11.85
N MET A 8 11.75 -21.54 -11.37
CA MET A 8 10.49 -20.77 -11.37
C MET A 8 10.56 -19.56 -10.43
N LYS A 9 11.08 -19.77 -9.22
CA LYS A 9 11.27 -18.69 -8.24
C LYS A 9 12.12 -17.55 -8.78
N ASP A 10 13.21 -17.88 -9.46
CA ASP A 10 14.11 -16.87 -10.05
C ASP A 10 13.40 -16.06 -11.15
N ILE A 11 12.64 -16.73 -12.03
CA ILE A 11 11.84 -16.07 -13.08
C ILE A 11 10.82 -15.08 -12.49
N LEU A 12 10.08 -15.49 -11.45
CA LEU A 12 9.08 -14.63 -10.82
C LEU A 12 9.69 -13.40 -10.13
N VAL A 13 10.90 -13.54 -9.58
CA VAL A 13 11.61 -12.42 -8.97
C VAL A 13 12.13 -11.48 -10.06
N GLU A 14 12.72 -12.00 -11.13
CA GLU A 14 13.21 -11.20 -12.25
C GLU A 14 12.10 -10.34 -12.86
N SER A 15 10.91 -10.89 -13.06
CA SER A 15 9.80 -10.12 -13.64
C SER A 15 9.30 -8.99 -12.75
N VAL A 16 9.29 -9.18 -11.43
CA VAL A 16 9.03 -8.10 -10.48
C VAL A 16 10.11 -7.02 -10.55
N LEU A 17 11.38 -7.41 -10.70
CA LEU A 17 12.50 -6.46 -10.78
C LEU A 17 12.49 -5.64 -12.08
N GLU A 18 12.15 -6.25 -13.21
CA GLU A 18 12.13 -5.60 -14.52
C GLU A 18 10.89 -4.70 -14.70
N GLY A 19 9.71 -5.20 -14.35
CA GLY A 19 8.43 -4.52 -14.58
C GLY A 19 7.89 -3.71 -13.40
N LYS A 20 8.35 -3.98 -12.17
CA LYS A 20 7.74 -3.48 -10.92
C LYS A 20 6.23 -3.76 -10.84
N GLU A 21 5.80 -4.89 -11.37
CA GLU A 21 4.40 -5.30 -11.41
C GLU A 21 4.25 -6.73 -10.89
N LEU A 22 3.06 -7.05 -10.39
CA LEU A 22 2.73 -8.38 -9.85
C LEU A 22 2.01 -9.27 -10.87
N ARG A 23 1.90 -8.85 -12.12
CA ARG A 23 1.07 -9.51 -13.13
C ARG A 23 1.49 -10.96 -13.39
N GLU A 24 2.77 -11.22 -13.57
CA GLU A 24 3.27 -12.57 -13.82
C GLU A 24 3.11 -13.48 -12.61
N VAL A 25 3.36 -12.95 -11.41
CA VAL A 25 3.13 -13.67 -10.15
C VAL A 25 1.66 -14.06 -10.01
N LEU A 26 0.76 -13.14 -10.35
CA LEU A 26 -0.68 -13.36 -10.31
C LEU A 26 -1.11 -14.44 -11.32
N THR A 27 -0.59 -14.39 -12.56
CA THR A 27 -0.87 -15.39 -13.60
C THR A 27 -0.39 -16.77 -13.16
N TYR A 28 0.87 -16.89 -12.71
CA TYR A 28 1.43 -18.14 -12.22
C TYR A 28 0.60 -18.74 -11.08
N LEU A 29 0.27 -17.93 -10.07
CA LEU A 29 -0.53 -18.40 -8.94
C LEU A 29 -1.94 -18.81 -9.37
N HIS A 30 -2.56 -18.07 -10.28
CA HIS A 30 -3.88 -18.43 -10.81
C HIS A 30 -3.85 -19.77 -11.56
N GLU A 31 -2.86 -19.97 -12.42
CA GLU A 31 -2.69 -21.21 -13.20
C GLU A 31 -2.36 -22.41 -12.31
N ALA A 32 -1.47 -22.23 -11.33
CA ALA A 32 -1.03 -23.30 -10.44
C ALA A 32 -2.12 -23.71 -9.43
N THR A 33 -2.95 -22.77 -8.96
CA THR A 33 -3.97 -23.05 -7.95
C THR A 33 -5.37 -23.28 -8.55
N GLY A 34 -5.63 -22.78 -9.76
CA GLY A 34 -6.97 -22.76 -10.36
C GLY A 34 -7.96 -21.86 -9.61
N ARG A 35 -7.49 -20.97 -8.73
CA ARG A 35 -8.31 -20.10 -7.87
C ARG A 35 -8.09 -18.63 -8.19
N CYS A 36 -9.03 -17.78 -7.78
CA CYS A 36 -8.84 -16.33 -7.81
C CYS A 36 -7.82 -15.93 -6.73
N ILE A 37 -6.89 -15.07 -7.11
CA ILE A 37 -5.80 -14.60 -6.27
C ILE A 37 -5.95 -13.10 -6.05
N THR A 38 -5.77 -12.65 -4.81
CA THR A 38 -5.60 -11.23 -4.47
C THR A 38 -4.26 -11.03 -3.77
N ILE A 39 -3.47 -10.06 -4.20
CA ILE A 39 -2.21 -9.68 -3.55
C ILE A 39 -2.39 -8.29 -2.92
N ALA A 40 -2.16 -8.20 -1.62
CA ALA A 40 -2.35 -6.98 -0.84
C ALA A 40 -1.16 -6.71 0.09
N ASP A 41 -0.97 -5.46 0.52
CA ASP A 41 0.01 -5.12 1.55
C ASP A 41 -0.52 -5.40 2.97
N TYR A 42 0.31 -5.17 3.99
CA TYR A 42 -0.07 -5.33 5.41
C TYR A 42 -1.20 -4.41 5.88
N ARG A 43 -1.55 -3.36 5.13
CA ARG A 43 -2.67 -2.46 5.40
C ARG A 43 -3.98 -3.00 4.80
N GLY A 44 -3.90 -4.05 3.98
CA GLY A 44 -5.02 -4.60 3.23
C GLY A 44 -5.26 -3.89 1.90
N ARG A 45 -4.34 -3.02 1.46
CA ARG A 45 -4.43 -2.37 0.15
C ARG A 45 -4.11 -3.38 -0.95
N ILE A 46 -4.98 -3.49 -1.93
CA ILE A 46 -4.87 -4.43 -3.04
C ILE A 46 -3.94 -3.84 -4.11
N TYR A 47 -2.95 -4.63 -4.52
CA TYR A 47 -2.01 -4.29 -5.59
C TYR A 47 -2.23 -5.10 -6.86
N ALA A 48 -2.80 -6.30 -6.74
CA ALA A 48 -3.15 -7.13 -7.89
C ALA A 48 -4.29 -8.08 -7.54
N ARG A 49 -5.16 -8.37 -8.51
CA ARG A 49 -6.25 -9.34 -8.36
C ARG A 49 -6.53 -10.05 -9.69
N THR A 50 -6.80 -11.35 -9.64
CA THR A 50 -7.25 -12.12 -10.80
C THR A 50 -8.60 -11.59 -11.28
N GLY A 51 -8.72 -11.26 -12.58
CA GLY A 51 -9.96 -10.76 -13.17
C GLY A 51 -10.04 -9.24 -13.34
N GLY A 52 -9.00 -8.49 -12.96
CA GLY A 52 -8.90 -7.05 -13.22
C GLY A 52 -8.87 -6.18 -11.97
N ASP A 53 -8.84 -4.87 -12.20
CA ASP A 53 -8.59 -3.85 -11.19
C ASP A 53 -9.68 -3.77 -10.11
N ALA A 54 -9.27 -3.23 -8.97
CA ALA A 54 -10.16 -2.87 -7.88
C ALA A 54 -11.23 -1.87 -8.35
N GLY A 55 -12.39 -1.88 -7.68
CA GLY A 55 -13.64 -1.26 -8.14
C GLY A 55 -13.64 0.26 -8.32
N ALA A 56 -14.81 0.84 -8.54
CA ALA A 56 -14.95 2.26 -8.88
C ALA A 56 -14.71 3.21 -7.69
N SER A 57 -14.59 2.70 -6.46
CA SER A 57 -14.40 3.48 -5.24
C SER A 57 -13.02 3.22 -4.62
N PRO A 58 -12.41 4.23 -3.95
CA PRO A 58 -11.22 4.02 -3.11
C PRO A 58 -11.37 2.88 -2.10
N ASP A 59 -12.58 2.65 -1.59
CA ASP A 59 -12.84 1.58 -0.61
C ASP A 59 -12.68 0.18 -1.23
N ASP A 60 -12.94 0.03 -2.53
CA ASP A 60 -12.81 -1.24 -3.25
C ASP A 60 -11.35 -1.67 -3.39
N HIS A 61 -10.41 -0.76 -3.15
CA HIS A 61 -8.96 -0.99 -3.20
C HIS A 61 -8.43 -1.58 -1.88
N TYR A 62 -9.29 -1.74 -0.87
CA TYR A 62 -8.90 -2.27 0.43
C TYR A 62 -9.72 -3.51 0.78
N LEU A 63 -9.09 -4.41 1.53
CA LEU A 63 -9.75 -5.54 2.15
C LEU A 63 -9.37 -5.63 3.62
N SER A 64 -10.27 -6.23 4.40
CA SER A 64 -9.96 -6.55 5.79
C SER A 64 -9.02 -7.74 5.84
N LEU A 65 -7.85 -7.54 6.44
CA LEU A 65 -6.94 -8.63 6.76
C LEU A 65 -7.25 -9.18 8.16
N PRO A 66 -7.08 -10.49 8.38
CA PRO A 66 -7.18 -11.05 9.71
C PRO A 66 -6.12 -10.39 10.61
N CYS A 67 -6.57 -9.81 11.73
CA CYS A 67 -5.69 -9.31 12.78
C CYS A 67 -5.17 -10.50 13.59
N THR A 68 -4.32 -11.33 13.00
CA THR A 68 -3.66 -12.40 13.74
C THR A 68 -2.41 -11.84 14.40
N GLU A 69 -2.41 -11.79 15.73
CA GLU A 69 -1.20 -11.57 16.53
C GLU A 69 -0.20 -12.71 16.36
N ASN A 70 -0.65 -13.86 15.83
CA ASN A 70 0.22 -14.96 15.44
C ASN A 70 1.01 -14.62 14.19
N ASP A 71 2.32 -14.85 14.26
CA ASP A 71 3.28 -14.76 13.15
C ASP A 71 3.14 -15.95 12.16
N ASP A 72 1.96 -16.58 12.13
CA ASP A 72 1.69 -17.75 11.30
C ASP A 72 1.72 -17.33 9.83
N ARG A 73 2.57 -18.02 9.08
CA ARG A 73 2.77 -17.74 7.65
C ARG A 73 1.51 -18.01 6.83
N PHE A 74 0.74 -19.02 7.21
CA PHE A 74 -0.49 -19.42 6.55
C PHE A 74 -1.65 -19.36 7.54
N PHE A 75 -2.74 -18.73 7.13
CA PHE A 75 -3.95 -18.63 7.93
C PHE A 75 -5.18 -18.89 7.04
N TYR A 76 -6.01 -19.85 7.40
CA TYR A 76 -7.26 -20.13 6.72
C TYR A 76 -8.44 -19.59 7.52
N ASP A 77 -9.24 -18.72 6.90
CA ASP A 77 -10.50 -18.26 7.48
C ASP A 77 -11.67 -19.09 6.92
N PRO A 78 -12.29 -19.98 7.73
CA PRO A 78 -13.42 -20.78 7.28
C PRO A 78 -14.69 -19.96 7.01
N ARG A 79 -14.81 -18.73 7.54
CA ARG A 79 -16.00 -17.89 7.35
C ARG A 79 -16.02 -17.26 5.96
N THR A 80 -14.86 -16.80 5.50
CA THR A 80 -14.69 -16.20 4.17
C THR A 80 -14.18 -17.20 3.14
N ARG A 81 -13.82 -18.42 3.55
CA ARG A 81 -13.18 -19.46 2.72
C ARG A 81 -11.92 -18.95 2.03
N ARG A 82 -11.13 -18.16 2.76
CA ARG A 82 -9.89 -17.55 2.24
C ARG A 82 -8.68 -18.15 2.91
N LEU A 83 -7.68 -18.46 2.11
CA LEU A 83 -6.33 -18.77 2.61
C LEU A 83 -5.45 -17.54 2.44
N PHE A 84 -4.89 -17.07 3.55
CA PHE A 84 -3.95 -15.96 3.61
C PHE A 84 -2.54 -16.54 3.76
N CYS A 85 -1.64 -16.14 2.87
CA CYS A 85 -0.21 -16.42 2.95
C CYS A 85 0.54 -15.11 3.12
N ARG A 86 1.24 -14.97 4.24
CA ARG A 86 2.08 -13.81 4.56
C ARG A 86 3.47 -14.01 3.98
N THR A 87 3.96 -13.02 3.22
CA THR A 87 5.22 -13.13 2.47
C THR A 87 6.35 -12.25 3.02
N GLY A 88 6.26 -11.75 4.26
CA GLY A 88 7.21 -10.82 4.84
C GLY A 88 7.33 -10.88 6.37
N HIS A 89 7.96 -9.86 6.95
CA HIS A 89 7.82 -9.57 8.38
C HIS A 89 7.55 -8.06 8.62
N GLY A 90 6.53 -7.74 9.43
CA GLY A 90 6.16 -6.40 9.88
C GLY A 90 5.54 -5.47 8.83
N GLY A 91 5.84 -4.16 8.87
CA GLY A 91 5.29 -3.16 7.94
C GLY A 91 5.73 -3.31 6.46
N LYS A 92 6.45 -4.38 6.13
CA LYS A 92 6.85 -4.75 4.76
C LYS A 92 6.13 -6.01 4.29
N ASP A 93 5.11 -6.47 5.03
CA ASP A 93 4.37 -7.67 4.67
C ASP A 93 3.54 -7.46 3.41
N GLY A 94 3.62 -8.47 2.55
CA GLY A 94 2.60 -8.78 1.58
C GLY A 94 1.74 -9.93 2.06
N TYR A 95 0.52 -9.96 1.55
CA TYR A 95 -0.43 -11.05 1.68
C TYR A 95 -0.80 -11.53 0.29
N VAL A 96 -0.67 -12.83 0.08
CA VAL A 96 -1.29 -13.54 -1.05
C VAL A 96 -2.53 -14.22 -0.51
N ILE A 97 -3.68 -13.91 -1.11
CA ILE A 97 -4.99 -14.38 -0.66
C ILE A 97 -5.56 -15.26 -1.77
N VAL A 98 -5.80 -16.53 -1.42
CA VAL A 98 -6.47 -17.49 -2.30
C VAL A 98 -7.94 -17.56 -1.90
N GLU A 99 -8.81 -17.27 -2.86
CA GLU A 99 -10.26 -17.24 -2.66
C GLU A 99 -10.89 -18.65 -2.85
N ASP A 100 -12.07 -18.85 -2.27
CA ASP A 100 -12.91 -20.05 -2.41
C ASP A 100 -12.27 -21.39 -2.00
N VAL A 101 -11.34 -21.36 -1.05
CA VAL A 101 -10.61 -22.53 -0.54
C VAL A 101 -11.51 -23.42 0.32
N GLY A 102 -11.59 -24.72 -0.03
CA GLY A 102 -12.31 -25.72 0.74
C GLY A 102 -11.61 -26.14 2.03
N PRO A 103 -12.34 -26.65 3.05
CA PRO A 103 -11.73 -27.22 4.25
C PRO A 103 -10.83 -28.41 3.88
N GLY A 104 -9.54 -28.30 4.18
CA GLY A 104 -8.54 -29.32 3.86
C GLY A 104 -7.84 -29.18 2.50
N GLU A 105 -8.19 -28.17 1.68
CA GLU A 105 -7.48 -27.90 0.42
C GLU A 105 -6.23 -27.04 0.60
N HIS A 106 -6.01 -26.46 1.80
CA HIS A 106 -4.99 -25.45 2.05
C HIS A 106 -3.55 -25.96 1.79
N ASP A 107 -3.27 -27.23 2.08
CA ASP A 107 -1.95 -27.83 1.87
C ASP A 107 -1.57 -27.90 0.38
N ASN A 108 -2.56 -27.99 -0.51
CA ASN A 108 -2.33 -28.04 -1.96
C ASN A 108 -1.76 -26.74 -2.52
N PHE A 109 -1.94 -25.63 -1.80
CA PHE A 109 -1.50 -24.30 -2.24
C PHE A 109 -0.13 -23.92 -1.65
N ALA A 110 0.40 -24.68 -0.69
CA ALA A 110 1.62 -24.33 0.01
C ALA A 110 2.82 -24.18 -0.94
N GLU A 111 3.00 -25.11 -1.88
CA GLU A 111 4.12 -25.09 -2.83
C GLU A 111 4.09 -23.88 -3.80
N PRO A 112 3.00 -23.62 -4.54
CA PRO A 112 2.92 -22.43 -5.39
C PRO A 112 3.07 -21.11 -4.62
N LEU A 113 2.49 -21.04 -3.42
CA LEU A 113 2.60 -19.85 -2.56
C LEU A 113 4.03 -19.66 -2.04
N GLU A 114 4.76 -20.75 -1.78
CA GLU A 114 6.18 -20.70 -1.40
C GLU A 114 7.04 -20.16 -2.55
N GLU A 115 6.83 -20.65 -3.76
CA GLU A 115 7.58 -20.23 -4.95
C GLU A 115 7.40 -18.74 -5.24
N ALA A 116 6.16 -18.25 -5.18
CA ALA A 116 5.83 -16.84 -5.41
C ALA A 116 6.26 -15.91 -4.26
N SER A 117 6.47 -16.43 -3.04
CA SER A 117 6.64 -15.61 -1.84
C SER A 117 7.79 -14.60 -1.93
N LEU A 118 8.92 -14.99 -2.54
CA LEU A 118 10.07 -14.10 -2.65
C LEU A 118 9.82 -12.96 -3.65
N ALA A 119 9.11 -13.21 -4.75
CA ALA A 119 8.75 -12.20 -5.72
C ALA A 119 7.81 -11.16 -5.09
N VAL A 120 6.78 -11.62 -4.38
CA VAL A 120 5.85 -10.74 -3.64
C VAL A 120 6.58 -9.94 -2.56
N LYS A 121 7.48 -10.57 -1.80
CA LYS A 121 8.32 -9.89 -0.80
C LYS A 121 9.19 -8.80 -1.42
N THR A 122 9.81 -9.10 -2.56
CA THR A 122 10.67 -8.17 -3.30
C THR A 122 9.86 -6.95 -3.76
N PHE A 123 8.68 -7.18 -4.32
CA PHE A 123 7.76 -6.11 -4.72
C PHE A 123 7.44 -5.17 -3.55
N PHE A 124 6.99 -5.71 -2.42
CA PHE A 124 6.62 -4.87 -1.27
C PHE A 124 7.82 -4.18 -0.61
N ALA A 125 9.00 -4.79 -0.64
CA ALA A 125 10.21 -4.13 -0.18
C ALA A 125 10.55 -2.90 -1.04
N GLN A 126 10.39 -2.99 -2.36
CA GLN A 126 10.59 -1.86 -3.28
C GLN A 126 9.52 -0.78 -3.10
N ALA A 127 8.24 -1.18 -3.03
CA ALA A 127 7.12 -0.27 -2.81
C ALA A 127 7.29 0.51 -1.49
N HIS A 128 7.62 -0.19 -0.41
CA HIS A 128 7.90 0.43 0.89
C HIS A 128 9.11 1.38 0.83
N ALA A 129 10.19 1.01 0.13
CA ALA A 129 11.37 1.87 0.00
C ALA A 129 11.03 3.17 -0.75
N ALA A 130 10.25 3.08 -1.83
CA ALA A 130 9.78 4.24 -2.59
C ALA A 130 8.86 5.13 -1.74
N GLU A 131 7.90 4.55 -1.03
CA GLU A 131 6.99 5.26 -0.13
C GLU A 131 7.74 5.92 1.03
N SER A 132 8.70 5.24 1.64
CA SER A 132 9.53 5.78 2.72
C SER A 132 10.35 6.98 2.24
N ALA A 133 10.89 6.92 1.03
CA ALA A 133 11.60 8.05 0.43
C ALA A 133 10.65 9.24 0.23
N GLU A 134 9.45 9.03 -0.35
CA GLU A 134 8.45 10.10 -0.51
C GLU A 134 8.05 10.73 0.84
N ASN A 135 7.75 9.90 1.83
CA ASN A 135 7.34 10.35 3.16
C ASN A 135 8.45 11.15 3.86
N LEU A 136 9.72 10.74 3.73
CA LEU A 136 10.85 11.48 4.30
C LEU A 136 10.94 12.91 3.72
N HIS A 137 10.69 13.09 2.43
CA HIS A 137 10.69 14.41 1.79
C HIS A 137 9.54 15.28 2.31
N ILE A 138 8.33 14.70 2.44
CA ILE A 138 7.17 15.41 3.00
C ILE A 138 7.41 15.80 4.45
N HIS A 139 7.91 14.87 5.27
CA HIS A 139 8.23 15.15 6.67
C HIS A 139 9.26 16.28 6.81
N LYS A 140 10.32 16.25 6.00
CA LYS A 140 11.34 17.31 6.00
C LYS A 140 10.73 18.65 5.63
N LEU A 141 9.89 18.71 4.59
CA LEU A 141 9.18 19.93 4.20
C LEU A 141 8.34 20.47 5.38
N ILE A 142 7.54 19.62 6.02
CA ILE A 142 6.68 20.04 7.14
C ILE A 142 7.52 20.49 8.35
N ALA A 143 8.62 19.81 8.65
CA ALA A 143 9.54 20.22 9.70
C ALA A 143 10.17 21.59 9.41
N ASP A 144 10.62 21.80 8.18
CA ASP A 144 11.22 23.07 7.75
C ASP A 144 10.18 24.21 7.77
N LEU A 145 8.92 23.94 7.40
CA LEU A 145 7.81 24.90 7.42
C LEU A 145 7.32 25.26 8.83
N LEU A 146 7.10 24.26 9.70
CA LEU A 146 6.45 24.46 11.01
C LEU A 146 7.43 24.75 12.15
N VAL A 147 8.64 24.17 12.10
CA VAL A 147 9.56 24.21 13.24
C VAL A 147 10.68 25.22 13.03
N ARG A 148 11.25 25.27 11.83
CA ARG A 148 12.52 25.99 11.62
C ARG A 148 12.38 27.46 11.27
N ASN A 149 11.16 27.97 11.12
CA ASN A 149 10.87 29.37 10.80
C ASN A 149 11.74 29.91 9.64
N ILE A 150 12.00 29.05 8.64
CA ILE A 150 12.81 29.37 7.46
C ILE A 150 11.92 30.10 6.46
N ASN A 151 12.52 30.94 5.61
CA ASN A 151 11.81 31.58 4.52
C ASN A 151 11.18 30.51 3.60
N ILE A 152 9.85 30.42 3.64
CA ILE A 152 9.03 29.45 2.90
C ILE A 152 9.33 29.48 1.39
N LYS A 153 9.67 30.65 0.84
CA LYS A 153 10.04 30.81 -0.58
C LYS A 153 11.34 30.07 -0.94
N GLU A 154 12.26 29.96 0.01
CA GLU A 154 13.55 29.30 -0.18
C GLU A 154 13.42 27.79 -0.06
N ILE A 155 12.62 27.30 0.89
CA ILE A 155 12.27 25.87 1.01
C ILE A 155 11.59 25.38 -0.26
N ILE A 156 10.55 26.09 -0.73
CA ILE A 156 9.77 25.68 -1.91
C ILE A 156 10.63 25.69 -3.18
N ARG A 157 11.64 26.56 -3.28
CA ARG A 157 12.61 26.53 -4.40
C ARG A 157 13.56 25.34 -4.34
N GLN A 158 13.91 24.87 -3.14
CA GLN A 158 14.84 23.76 -2.93
C GLN A 158 14.15 22.39 -2.98
N THR A 159 12.86 22.34 -2.66
CA THR A 159 12.06 21.12 -2.75
C THR A 159 11.31 21.08 -4.08
N ASN A 160 11.32 19.95 -4.80
CA ASN A 160 10.55 19.76 -6.05
C ASN A 160 9.01 19.80 -5.88
N PHE A 161 8.49 20.35 -4.79
CA PHE A 161 7.06 20.53 -4.59
C PHE A 161 6.58 21.73 -5.40
N CYS A 162 5.59 21.50 -6.26
CA CYS A 162 4.95 22.52 -7.09
C CYS A 162 3.97 23.39 -6.29
N LEU A 163 4.41 23.91 -5.14
CA LEU A 163 3.62 24.82 -4.32
C LEU A 163 3.67 26.21 -4.96
N ASP A 164 2.53 26.65 -5.50
CA ASP A 164 2.35 28.03 -5.97
C ASP A 164 2.42 28.99 -4.79
N LEU A 165 3.54 29.72 -4.67
CA LEU A 165 3.80 30.71 -3.63
C LEU A 165 2.81 31.89 -3.59
N ASN A 166 2.01 32.06 -4.65
CA ASN A 166 1.00 33.12 -4.73
C ASN A 166 -0.39 32.63 -4.28
N ARG A 167 -0.53 31.38 -3.85
CA ARG A 167 -1.77 30.81 -3.33
C ARG A 167 -1.75 30.70 -1.80
N LEU A 168 -2.92 30.89 -1.20
CA LEU A 168 -3.15 30.58 0.20
C LEU A 168 -3.34 29.07 0.36
N TYR A 169 -2.60 28.49 1.30
CA TYR A 169 -2.74 27.10 1.73
C TYR A 169 -3.33 27.07 3.13
N TYR A 170 -4.28 26.16 3.34
CA TYR A 170 -4.86 25.90 4.64
C TYR A 170 -4.30 24.60 5.17
N VAL A 171 -3.88 24.58 6.43
CA VAL A 171 -3.46 23.37 7.13
C VAL A 171 -4.59 22.95 8.08
N CYS A 172 -5.08 21.74 7.91
CA CYS A 172 -5.96 21.08 8.88
C CYS A 172 -5.16 20.05 9.65
N VAL A 173 -5.31 20.06 10.97
CA VAL A 173 -4.77 19.05 11.87
C VAL A 173 -5.94 18.25 12.42
N MET A 174 -5.91 16.94 12.23
CA MET A 174 -6.91 16.01 12.74
C MET A 174 -6.26 15.09 13.75
N GLU A 175 -6.93 14.92 14.89
CA GLU A 175 -6.51 14.01 15.95
C GLU A 175 -7.62 12.96 16.12
N PRO A 176 -7.31 11.66 16.07
CA PRO A 176 -8.31 10.63 16.26
C PRO A 176 -8.82 10.65 17.70
N GLU A 177 -10.12 10.45 17.89
CA GLU A 177 -10.77 10.46 19.22
C GLU A 177 -10.18 9.42 20.18
N ARG A 178 -9.70 8.29 19.63
CA ARG A 178 -8.96 7.26 20.35
C ARG A 178 -7.53 7.18 19.83
N SER A 179 -6.62 6.72 20.69
CA SER A 179 -5.28 6.36 20.26
C SER A 179 -5.35 5.23 19.24
N LEU A 180 -4.82 5.50 18.05
CA LEU A 180 -4.65 4.53 16.99
C LEU A 180 -3.27 3.88 17.09
N THR A 181 -3.20 2.61 16.74
CA THR A 181 -1.94 1.90 16.50
C THR A 181 -1.22 2.47 15.27
N ASP A 182 0.09 2.20 15.14
CA ASP A 182 0.87 2.66 13.98
C ASP A 182 0.28 2.12 12.65
N ARG A 183 -0.22 0.87 12.68
CA ARG A 183 -0.92 0.26 11.53
C ARG A 183 -2.21 1.00 11.20
N GLU A 184 -3.07 1.26 12.19
CA GLU A 184 -4.31 2.01 11.99
C GLU A 184 -4.04 3.43 11.48
N MET A 185 -3.02 4.12 12.00
CA MET A 185 -2.64 5.44 11.47
C MET A 185 -2.15 5.36 10.03
N SER A 186 -1.37 4.33 9.69
CA SER A 186 -0.88 4.14 8.32
C SER A 186 -2.02 3.84 7.34
N ILE A 187 -3.00 3.02 7.75
CA ILE A 187 -4.23 2.76 6.99
C ILE A 187 -4.98 4.07 6.75
N LEU A 188 -5.26 4.83 7.82
CA LEU A 188 -5.97 6.11 7.72
C LEU A 188 -5.26 7.08 6.77
N HIS A 189 -3.94 7.20 6.88
CA HIS A 189 -3.17 8.10 6.03
C HIS A 189 -3.18 7.69 4.56
N THR A 190 -2.98 6.41 4.27
CA THR A 190 -2.95 5.88 2.89
C THR A 190 -4.32 6.00 2.23
N HIS A 191 -5.37 5.58 2.94
CA HIS A 191 -6.75 5.64 2.46
C HIS A 191 -7.18 7.09 2.20
N THR A 192 -6.90 8.00 3.13
CA THR A 192 -7.25 9.42 2.95
C THR A 192 -6.52 10.02 1.75
N LYS A 193 -5.23 9.70 1.55
CA LYS A 193 -4.45 10.16 0.39
C LYS A 193 -5.08 9.67 -0.93
N GLU A 194 -5.54 8.42 -0.96
CA GLU A 194 -6.20 7.84 -2.13
C GLU A 194 -7.58 8.45 -2.39
N TRP A 195 -8.39 8.63 -1.35
CA TRP A 195 -9.69 9.29 -1.44
C TRP A 195 -9.56 10.73 -1.96
N LEU A 196 -8.56 11.48 -1.49
CA LEU A 196 -8.30 12.85 -1.94
C LEU A 196 -7.90 12.88 -3.42
N ARG A 197 -7.02 11.97 -3.85
CA ARG A 197 -6.64 11.82 -5.26
C ARG A 197 -7.84 11.46 -6.14
N PHE A 198 -8.67 10.52 -5.69
CA PHE A 198 -9.88 10.11 -6.40
C PHE A 198 -10.84 11.29 -6.63
N ASN A 199 -10.92 12.22 -5.68
CA ASN A 199 -11.72 13.44 -5.78
C ASN A 199 -10.98 14.62 -6.46
N ASN A 200 -9.81 14.38 -7.08
CA ASN A 200 -8.96 15.41 -7.71
C ASN A 200 -8.59 16.56 -6.77
N LEU A 201 -8.43 16.27 -5.48
CA LEU A 201 -8.01 17.25 -4.47
C LEU A 201 -6.49 17.18 -4.32
N ASP A 202 -5.81 18.26 -4.68
CA ASP A 202 -4.37 18.40 -4.51
C ASP A 202 -4.04 18.82 -3.07
N ILE A 203 -3.97 17.82 -2.19
CA ILE A 203 -3.74 17.99 -0.76
C ILE A 203 -2.50 17.21 -0.33
N ILE A 204 -1.56 17.92 0.31
CA ILE A 204 -0.38 17.30 0.93
C ILE A 204 -0.79 16.76 2.30
N CYS A 205 -0.63 15.45 2.50
CA CYS A 205 -1.01 14.79 3.74
C CYS A 205 0.17 14.09 4.41
N THR A 206 0.28 14.20 5.73
CA THR A 206 1.31 13.52 6.54
C THR A 206 0.80 13.12 7.92
N VAL A 207 1.49 12.19 8.56
CA VAL A 207 1.29 11.84 9.97
C VAL A 207 2.47 12.36 10.75
N TRP A 208 2.27 13.24 11.72
CA TRP A 208 3.35 13.78 12.55
C TRP A 208 2.94 13.69 14.02
N ASP A 209 3.77 13.03 14.84
CA ASP A 209 3.54 12.84 16.28
C ASP A 209 2.11 12.30 16.58
N LYS A 210 1.71 11.24 15.86
CA LYS A 210 0.37 10.61 15.92
C LYS A 210 -0.81 11.52 15.54
N LYS A 211 -0.54 12.70 15.00
CA LYS A 211 -1.55 13.61 14.44
C LYS A 211 -1.53 13.57 12.93
N TYR A 212 -2.70 13.71 12.31
CA TYR A 212 -2.83 13.75 10.87
C TYR A 212 -2.86 15.21 10.40
N PHE A 213 -2.09 15.52 9.36
CA PHE A 213 -1.99 16.83 8.76
C PHE A 213 -2.43 16.75 7.30
N SER A 214 -3.26 17.69 6.86
CA SER A 214 -3.64 17.86 5.45
C SER A 214 -3.56 19.33 5.05
N SER A 215 -2.92 19.63 3.92
CA SER A 215 -2.76 21.01 3.40
C SER A 215 -3.27 21.14 1.98
N SER A 216 -4.16 22.11 1.69
CA SER A 216 -4.73 22.33 0.36
C SER A 216 -4.76 23.80 -0.07
N ALA A 217 -4.63 24.06 -1.37
CA ALA A 217 -4.88 25.37 -1.97
C ALA A 217 -6.38 25.56 -2.31
N LEU A 218 -6.89 26.80 -2.21
CA LEU A 218 -8.25 27.12 -2.64
C LEU A 218 -8.45 26.84 -4.15
N PRO A 219 -9.61 26.29 -4.56
CA PRO A 219 -10.04 26.38 -5.95
C PRO A 219 -10.22 27.86 -6.29
N THR A 220 -9.54 28.35 -7.33
CA THR A 220 -9.88 29.63 -7.93
C THR A 220 -11.31 29.52 -8.47
N THR A 221 -12.28 30.03 -7.70
CA THR A 221 -13.63 30.27 -8.22
C THR A 221 -13.50 31.25 -9.38
N THR A 222 -13.52 30.73 -10.59
CA THR A 222 -13.76 31.54 -11.79
C THR A 222 -15.17 32.09 -11.64
N ARG A 223 -15.30 33.29 -11.05
CA ARG A 223 -16.48 34.13 -11.22
C ARG A 223 -16.58 34.41 -12.72
N LYS A 224 -17.39 33.62 -13.43
CA LYS A 224 -17.94 34.05 -14.71
C LYS A 224 -18.76 35.30 -14.40
N ARG A 225 -18.22 36.46 -14.80
CA ARG A 225 -18.99 37.68 -14.99
C ARG A 225 -19.72 37.60 -16.31
#